data_AF-A0A965ACQ9-F1
#
_entry.id   AF-A0A965ACQ9-F1
#
_cell.length_a   1.000
_cell.length_b   1.000
_cell.length_c   1.000
_cell.angle_alpha   90.00
_cell.angle_beta   90.00
_cell.angle_gamma   90.00
#
_symmetry.space_group_name_H-M   'P 1'
#
loop_
_entity.id
_entity.type
_entity.pdbx_description
1 polymer ?
#
loop_
_entity_poly.entity_id
_entity_poly.type
_entity_poly.pdbx_seq_one_letter_code
_entity_poly.pdbx_strand_id
1 'polypeptide(L)'
;MRNLLLSCFIVFTLIACSEKPEPVQQINIARIDLMPALPTPYKMLDWKEKALQYDQYIFNTTLTGQHLPFIWTDSIQRNFDQHTFGMFTVIGDVRQGKNGSVEFHEALNAMGAVMSAGLVGIDKTNQNGKNYAQMVQNYFNTENGWNIMMNNTHPSVALLGGGYGRDWWYDVFPNVLYYAVCDLYPNVPRADSLQRIIANQFYQADSVLNGNYNFSFFDYHQMKGIVNNIPLQQDVAAGHAYVLYSAYEKFGDERYLKGAMSAMQAYD
;
A
#
# COMPACT_ATOMS: atom_id res chain seq x y z
N MET A 1 -3.66 -29.26 56.20
CA MET A 1 -2.98 -29.85 55.02
C MET A 1 -3.56 -29.44 53.65
N ARG A 2 -4.58 -28.56 53.56
CA ARG A 2 -5.15 -28.11 52.27
C ARG A 2 -4.67 -26.74 51.77
N ASN A 3 -3.88 -26.02 52.58
CA ASN A 3 -3.36 -24.68 52.24
C ASN A 3 -1.86 -24.67 51.88
N LEU A 4 -1.15 -25.80 52.01
CA LEU A 4 0.26 -25.89 51.59
C LEU A 4 0.42 -26.28 50.11
N LEU A 5 -0.59 -26.94 49.52
CA LEU A 5 -0.56 -27.40 48.12
C LEU A 5 -0.92 -26.29 47.11
N LEU A 6 -1.69 -25.27 47.51
CA LEU A 6 -2.00 -24.13 46.63
C LEU A 6 -0.82 -23.16 46.47
N SER A 7 0.04 -23.04 47.48
CA SER A 7 1.20 -22.13 47.42
C SER A 7 2.35 -22.67 46.56
N CYS A 8 2.46 -23.98 46.36
CA CYS A 8 3.45 -24.56 45.45
C CYS A 8 3.08 -24.44 43.97
N PHE A 9 1.78 -24.33 43.64
CA PHE A 9 1.33 -24.24 42.24
C PHE A 9 1.48 -22.82 41.65
N ILE A 10 1.38 -21.77 42.49
CA ILE A 10 1.52 -20.37 42.05
C ILE A 10 3.00 -19.99 41.81
N VAL A 11 3.94 -20.69 42.46
CA VAL A 11 5.39 -20.46 42.26
C VAL A 11 5.89 -21.12 40.98
N PHE A 12 5.26 -22.21 40.51
CA PHE A 12 5.66 -22.88 39.26
C PHE A 12 5.19 -22.15 38.00
N THR A 13 4.15 -21.30 38.06
CA THR A 13 3.68 -20.50 36.91
C THR A 13 4.51 -19.24 36.66
N LEU A 14 5.42 -18.86 37.56
CA LEU A 14 6.31 -17.70 37.40
C LEU A 14 7.68 -18.05 36.81
N ILE A 15 7.98 -19.34 36.58
CA ILE A 15 9.26 -19.82 36.03
C ILE A 15 9.16 -20.09 34.51
N ALA A 16 7.98 -19.95 33.91
CA ALA A 16 7.85 -19.81 32.45
C ALA A 16 8.29 -18.41 31.98
N CYS A 17 9.46 -17.96 32.47
CA CYS A 17 10.19 -16.86 31.87
C CYS A 17 10.64 -17.34 30.49
N SER A 18 9.95 -16.83 29.46
CA SER A 18 10.50 -16.43 28.16
C SER A 18 12.01 -16.67 28.07
N GLU A 19 12.40 -17.72 27.35
CA GLU A 19 13.73 -17.73 26.76
C GLU A 19 13.81 -16.47 25.91
N LYS A 20 14.62 -15.49 26.35
CA LYS A 20 14.99 -14.40 25.46
C LYS A 20 15.73 -15.07 24.31
N PRO A 21 15.28 -14.95 23.05
CA PRO A 21 16.03 -15.50 21.93
C PRO A 21 17.47 -14.98 22.05
N GLU A 22 18.45 -15.88 21.97
CA GLU A 22 19.83 -15.45 21.96
C GLU A 22 20.00 -14.45 20.81
N PRO A 23 20.54 -13.25 21.07
CA PRO A 23 20.78 -12.28 20.01
C PRO A 23 21.62 -12.95 18.93
N VAL A 24 21.16 -12.90 17.68
CA VAL A 24 21.93 -13.42 16.55
C VAL A 24 23.30 -12.78 16.59
N GLN A 25 24.35 -13.59 16.80
CA GLN A 25 25.70 -13.09 16.83
C GLN A 25 26.03 -12.49 15.47
N GLN A 26 26.39 -11.20 15.44
CA GLN A 26 26.77 -10.53 14.20
C GLN A 26 28.01 -11.23 13.62
N ILE A 27 27.82 -11.88 12.47
CA ILE A 27 28.90 -12.57 11.76
C ILE A 27 29.63 -11.54 10.90
N ASN A 28 30.96 -11.55 10.98
CA ASN A 28 31.78 -10.77 10.08
C ASN A 28 31.64 -11.31 8.65
N ILE A 29 31.23 -10.46 7.71
CA ILE A 29 31.19 -10.79 6.29
C ILE A 29 32.26 -9.94 5.62
N ALA A 30 33.41 -10.53 5.28
CA ALA A 30 34.55 -9.83 4.70
C ALA A 30 34.20 -8.94 3.50
N ARG A 31 33.15 -9.28 2.73
CA ARG A 31 32.66 -8.46 1.60
C ARG A 31 31.93 -7.20 2.06
N ILE A 32 31.19 -7.25 3.17
CA ILE A 32 30.51 -6.10 3.78
C ILE A 32 31.53 -5.17 4.41
N ASP A 33 32.61 -5.68 5.00
CA ASP A 33 33.67 -4.84 5.57
C ASP A 33 34.40 -3.97 4.53
N LEU A 34 34.38 -4.38 3.27
CA LEU A 34 34.90 -3.57 2.15
C LEU A 34 33.95 -2.43 1.77
N MET A 35 32.69 -2.47 2.21
CA MET A 35 31.73 -1.39 1.97
C MET A 35 31.97 -0.29 2.99
N PRO A 36 32.19 0.96 2.55
CA PRO A 36 32.37 2.05 3.48
C PRO A 36 31.07 2.28 4.25
N ALA A 37 31.17 2.49 5.57
CA ALA A 37 30.00 2.74 6.42
C ALA A 37 29.20 3.98 5.99
N LEU A 38 29.85 4.92 5.29
CA LEU A 38 29.24 6.07 4.65
C LEU A 38 29.80 6.22 3.23
N PRO A 39 28.96 6.59 2.25
CA PRO A 39 29.44 6.90 0.91
C PRO A 39 30.43 8.08 0.96
N THR A 40 31.50 8.04 0.16
CA THR A 40 32.46 9.14 0.04
C THR A 40 32.54 9.61 -1.42
N PRO A 41 32.28 10.89 -1.71
CA PRO A 41 31.87 11.94 -0.77
C PRO A 41 30.44 11.72 -0.25
N TYR A 42 30.20 11.98 1.04
CA TYR A 42 28.86 11.95 1.59
C TYR A 42 28.10 13.19 1.13
N LYS A 43 26.98 12.97 0.45
CA LYS A 43 26.07 14.03 0.02
C LYS A 43 24.66 13.68 0.47
N MET A 44 24.20 14.27 1.57
CA MET A 44 22.80 14.20 1.94
C MET A 44 22.00 15.08 0.99
N LEU A 45 21.07 14.49 0.25
CA LEU A 45 20.12 15.25 -0.55
C LEU A 45 19.16 15.99 0.38
N ASP A 46 18.84 17.25 0.07
CA ASP A 46 17.67 17.89 0.65
C ASP A 46 16.43 17.21 0.07
N TRP A 47 15.92 16.22 0.79
CA TRP A 47 14.76 15.44 0.35
C TRP A 47 13.48 16.27 0.29
N LYS A 48 13.36 17.31 1.14
CA LYS A 48 12.22 18.22 1.09
C LYS A 48 12.27 19.05 -0.18
N GLU A 49 13.41 19.67 -0.49
CA GLU A 49 13.61 20.40 -1.74
C GLU A 49 13.40 19.48 -2.94
N LYS A 50 13.90 18.24 -2.89
CA LYS A 50 13.73 17.26 -3.97
C LYS A 50 12.26 16.94 -4.23
N ALA A 51 11.46 16.73 -3.19
CA ALA A 51 10.03 16.46 -3.31
C ALA A 51 9.25 17.67 -3.85
N LEU A 52 9.56 18.89 -3.38
CA LEU A 52 8.98 20.12 -3.90
C LEU A 52 9.28 20.29 -5.41
N GLN A 53 10.53 20.09 -5.81
CA GLN A 53 10.95 20.16 -7.22
C GLN A 53 10.30 19.08 -8.08
N TYR A 54 10.24 17.85 -7.57
CA TYR A 54 9.59 16.74 -8.26
C TYR A 54 8.12 17.04 -8.51
N ASP A 55 7.40 17.53 -7.50
CA ASP A 55 5.98 17.87 -7.63
C ASP A 55 5.74 18.95 -8.70
N GLN A 56 6.50 20.04 -8.62
CA GLN A 56 6.43 21.14 -9.59
C GLN A 56 6.71 20.68 -11.02
N TYR A 57 7.61 19.71 -11.20
CA TYR A 57 7.99 19.22 -12.53
C TYR A 57 6.97 18.21 -13.08
N ILE A 58 6.56 17.23 -12.28
CA ILE A 58 5.65 16.16 -12.71
C ILE A 58 4.24 16.68 -12.97
N PHE A 59 3.71 17.54 -12.11
CA PHE A 59 2.34 18.03 -12.22
C PHE A 59 2.20 19.24 -13.15
N ASN A 60 3.30 19.68 -13.78
CA ASN A 60 3.25 20.72 -14.80
C ASN A 60 2.82 20.16 -16.15
N THR A 61 1.52 20.28 -16.43
CA THR A 61 0.89 19.81 -17.67
C THR A 61 1.18 20.70 -18.88
N THR A 62 1.84 21.85 -18.71
CA THR A 62 2.19 22.76 -19.82
C THR A 62 3.59 22.51 -20.37
N LEU A 63 4.35 21.59 -19.78
CA LEU A 63 5.68 21.24 -20.27
C LEU A 63 5.60 20.61 -21.66
N THR A 64 6.56 21.00 -22.51
CA THR A 64 6.70 20.49 -23.88
C THR A 64 8.08 19.86 -24.06
N GLY A 65 8.15 18.75 -24.78
CA GLY A 65 9.41 18.08 -25.08
C GLY A 65 9.20 16.58 -25.25
N GLN A 66 10.29 15.83 -25.40
CA GLN A 66 10.23 14.39 -25.54
C GLN A 66 9.63 13.74 -24.29
N HIS A 67 8.55 12.96 -24.46
CA HIS A 67 7.79 12.30 -23.39
C HIS A 67 7.10 13.22 -22.37
N LEU A 68 7.07 14.53 -22.62
CA LEU A 68 6.37 15.51 -21.78
C LEU A 68 4.97 15.82 -22.32
N PRO A 69 3.99 16.12 -21.45
CA PRO A 69 4.06 16.11 -19.98
C PRO A 69 4.04 14.68 -19.38
N PHE A 70 4.42 14.53 -18.10
CA PHE A 70 4.48 13.23 -17.42
C PHE A 70 3.13 12.71 -16.93
N ILE A 71 2.14 13.60 -16.81
CA ILE A 71 0.77 13.25 -16.48
C ILE A 71 -0.15 13.69 -17.60
N TRP A 72 -1.25 12.97 -17.77
CA TRP A 72 -2.33 13.29 -18.71
C TRP A 72 -3.68 13.16 -18.03
N THR A 73 -4.74 13.64 -18.69
CA THR A 73 -6.11 13.43 -18.21
C THR A 73 -6.59 12.06 -18.69
N ASP A 74 -6.97 11.20 -17.76
CA ASP A 74 -7.82 10.05 -18.06
C ASP A 74 -9.29 10.48 -17.90
N SER A 75 -10.04 10.39 -19.00
CA SER A 75 -11.42 10.86 -19.12
C SER A 75 -12.44 9.72 -19.22
N ILE A 76 -12.03 8.47 -18.95
CA ILE A 76 -12.91 7.32 -19.16
C ILE A 76 -13.96 7.17 -18.06
N GLN A 77 -13.71 7.70 -16.86
CA GLN A 77 -14.68 7.67 -15.75
C GLN A 77 -15.08 6.23 -15.36
N ARG A 78 -14.12 5.29 -15.43
CA ARG A 78 -14.33 3.85 -15.27
C ARG A 78 -15.02 3.46 -13.97
N ASN A 79 -14.42 3.82 -12.84
CA ASN A 79 -14.88 3.40 -11.52
C ASN A 79 -15.76 4.47 -10.85
N PHE A 80 -15.61 5.72 -11.28
CA PHE A 80 -16.41 6.85 -10.81
C PHE A 80 -16.66 7.82 -11.95
N ASP A 81 -17.83 8.47 -11.92
CA ASP A 81 -18.19 9.61 -12.79
C ASP A 81 -17.33 10.84 -12.45
N GLN A 82 -16.04 10.76 -12.76
CA GLN A 82 -15.04 11.80 -12.59
C GLN A 82 -13.89 11.59 -13.58
N HIS A 83 -13.35 12.67 -14.12
CA HIS A 83 -12.04 12.60 -14.77
C HIS A 83 -10.96 12.39 -13.71
N THR A 84 -9.93 11.64 -14.08
CA THR A 84 -8.75 11.42 -13.25
C THR A 84 -7.49 11.77 -14.05
N PHE A 85 -6.33 11.45 -13.50
CA PHE A 85 -5.05 11.64 -14.18
C PHE A 85 -4.34 10.29 -14.31
N GLY A 86 -3.72 10.10 -15.46
CA GLY A 86 -2.73 9.06 -15.64
C GLY A 86 -1.32 9.62 -15.45
N MET A 87 -0.41 8.75 -15.01
CA MET A 87 0.99 9.05 -14.83
C MET A 87 1.82 7.90 -15.38
N PHE A 88 2.90 8.21 -16.09
CA PHE A 88 3.75 7.20 -16.72
C PHE A 88 4.41 6.31 -15.66
N THR A 89 4.20 5.00 -15.72
CA THR A 89 4.98 4.01 -14.93
C THR A 89 6.45 4.08 -15.32
N VAL A 90 6.70 4.05 -16.63
CA VAL A 90 8.02 4.24 -17.23
C VAL A 90 7.90 5.38 -18.23
N ILE A 91 8.78 6.37 -18.11
CA ILE A 91 8.79 7.53 -19.01
C ILE A 91 8.92 7.05 -20.45
N GLY A 92 7.94 7.41 -21.28
CA GLY A 92 7.94 7.07 -22.70
C GLY A 92 7.39 5.68 -23.05
N ASP A 93 6.73 4.99 -22.11
CA ASP A 93 6.01 3.75 -22.43
C ASP A 93 4.92 4.04 -23.50
N VAL A 94 5.12 3.45 -24.68
CA VAL A 94 4.25 3.65 -25.85
C VAL A 94 2.82 3.13 -25.64
N ARG A 95 2.61 2.30 -24.62
CA ARG A 95 1.29 1.77 -24.26
C ARG A 95 0.48 2.75 -23.41
N GLN A 96 1.10 3.79 -22.86
CA GLN A 96 0.49 4.72 -21.89
C GLN A 96 0.27 6.12 -22.50
N GLY A 97 -0.67 6.86 -21.91
CA GLY A 97 -0.93 8.25 -22.26
C GLY A 97 -1.60 8.42 -23.63
N LYS A 98 -1.49 9.64 -24.19
CA LYS A 98 -2.24 10.04 -25.39
C LYS A 98 -1.97 9.18 -26.63
N ASN A 99 -0.76 8.64 -26.75
CA ASN A 99 -0.35 7.83 -27.90
C ASN A 99 -0.63 6.34 -27.69
N GLY A 100 -1.05 5.94 -26.49
CA GLY A 100 -1.44 4.58 -26.14
C GLY A 100 -2.82 4.57 -25.47
N SER A 101 -2.96 3.82 -24.38
CA SER A 101 -4.15 3.82 -23.55
C SER A 101 -4.09 4.94 -22.52
N VAL A 102 -5.14 5.78 -22.49
CA VAL A 102 -5.29 6.82 -21.47
C VAL A 102 -5.62 6.23 -20.09
N GLU A 103 -6.23 5.03 -20.01
CA GLU A 103 -6.55 4.34 -18.75
C GLU A 103 -5.36 3.54 -18.21
N PHE A 104 -4.31 3.31 -19.00
CA PHE A 104 -3.16 2.53 -18.54
C PHE A 104 -2.20 3.39 -17.73
N HIS A 105 -2.38 3.37 -16.41
CA HIS A 105 -1.52 3.99 -15.40
C HIS A 105 -1.61 3.22 -14.07
N GLU A 106 -0.72 3.52 -13.13
CA GLU A 106 -0.51 2.72 -11.91
C GLU A 106 -0.70 3.51 -10.61
N ALA A 107 -1.41 2.90 -9.65
CA ALA A 107 -1.75 3.48 -8.37
C ALA A 107 -0.51 3.81 -7.55
N LEU A 108 0.50 2.94 -7.59
CA LEU A 108 1.74 3.13 -6.84
C LEU A 108 2.43 4.45 -7.19
N ASN A 109 2.50 4.76 -8.48
CA ASN A 109 3.13 5.99 -8.94
C ASN A 109 2.25 7.21 -8.61
N ALA A 110 0.96 7.15 -8.95
CA ALA A 110 0.03 8.25 -8.74
C ALA A 110 -0.16 8.58 -7.25
N MET A 111 -0.46 7.58 -6.42
CA MET A 111 -0.63 7.75 -4.96
C MET A 111 0.69 8.09 -4.29
N GLY A 112 1.81 7.50 -4.72
CA GLY A 112 3.14 7.86 -4.21
C GLY A 112 3.49 9.33 -4.45
N ALA A 113 3.20 9.85 -5.64
CA ALA A 113 3.40 11.27 -5.96
C ALA A 113 2.48 12.19 -5.13
N VAL A 114 1.22 11.82 -4.96
CA VAL A 114 0.25 12.58 -4.14
C VAL A 114 0.61 12.56 -2.64
N MET A 115 1.08 11.42 -2.13
CA MET A 115 1.56 11.26 -0.75
C MET A 115 2.84 12.08 -0.51
N SER A 116 3.82 11.99 -1.42
CA SER A 116 5.08 12.75 -1.36
C SER A 116 4.83 14.25 -1.25
N ALA A 117 3.90 14.77 -2.05
CA ALA A 117 3.48 16.17 -2.02
C ALA A 117 2.89 16.59 -0.67
N GLY A 118 2.01 15.75 -0.10
CA GLY A 118 1.36 16.02 1.19
C GLY A 118 2.35 16.07 2.35
N LEU A 119 3.33 15.15 2.35
CA LEU A 119 4.40 15.10 3.36
C LEU A 119 5.26 16.38 3.39
N VAL A 120 5.33 17.14 2.28
CA VAL A 120 6.04 18.42 2.22
C VAL A 120 5.13 19.64 2.22
N GLY A 121 3.84 19.46 2.48
CA GLY A 121 2.86 20.53 2.67
C GLY A 121 2.25 21.10 1.39
N ILE A 122 2.29 20.36 0.28
CA ILE A 122 1.58 20.74 -0.95
C ILE A 122 0.14 20.25 -0.88
N ASP A 123 -0.82 21.15 -1.04
CA ASP A 123 -2.24 20.81 -1.04
C ASP A 123 -2.68 20.18 -2.38
N LYS A 124 -2.81 18.86 -2.40
CA LYS A 124 -3.31 18.10 -3.55
C LYS A 124 -4.83 18.07 -3.66
N THR A 125 -5.56 18.67 -2.72
CA THR A 125 -7.01 18.85 -2.85
C THR A 125 -7.36 20.01 -3.78
N ASN A 126 -6.43 20.94 -3.99
CA ASN A 126 -6.58 22.07 -4.89
C ASN A 126 -5.24 22.55 -5.49
N GLN A 127 -4.59 21.70 -6.29
CA GLN A 127 -3.43 22.13 -7.07
C GLN A 127 -3.88 22.49 -8.49
N ASN A 128 -3.71 23.76 -8.87
CA ASN A 128 -4.11 24.27 -10.19
C ASN A 128 -5.59 23.99 -10.52
N GLY A 129 -6.47 24.09 -9.52
CA GLY A 129 -7.91 23.82 -9.68
C GLY A 129 -8.28 22.34 -9.78
N LYS A 130 -7.35 21.43 -9.46
CA LYS A 130 -7.58 19.97 -9.49
C LYS A 130 -7.41 19.35 -8.11
N ASN A 131 -8.32 18.43 -7.79
CA ASN A 131 -8.27 17.61 -6.59
C ASN A 131 -7.64 16.25 -6.91
N TYR A 132 -6.31 16.19 -6.94
CA TYR A 132 -5.56 14.97 -7.21
C TYR A 132 -5.78 13.90 -6.14
N ALA A 133 -6.00 14.30 -4.88
CA ALA A 133 -6.31 13.38 -3.80
C ALA A 133 -7.66 12.67 -4.00
N GLN A 134 -8.64 13.32 -4.62
CA GLN A 134 -9.90 12.68 -5.04
C GLN A 134 -9.72 11.85 -6.33
N MET A 135 -8.91 12.31 -7.28
CA MET A 135 -8.71 11.62 -8.55
C MET A 135 -8.12 10.21 -8.38
N VAL A 136 -7.21 10.00 -7.42
CA VAL A 136 -6.64 8.67 -7.11
C VAL A 136 -7.67 7.66 -6.58
N GLN A 137 -8.88 8.09 -6.22
CA GLN A 137 -9.95 7.14 -5.90
C GLN A 137 -10.29 6.24 -7.10
N ASN A 138 -10.02 6.65 -8.34
CA ASN A 138 -10.32 5.85 -9.54
C ASN A 138 -9.60 4.49 -9.61
N TYR A 139 -8.62 4.24 -8.73
CA TYR A 139 -8.01 2.92 -8.57
C TYR A 139 -8.84 1.93 -7.73
N PHE A 140 -9.90 2.40 -7.06
CA PHE A 140 -10.86 1.54 -6.38
C PHE A 140 -11.68 0.77 -7.41
N ASN A 141 -11.51 -0.55 -7.49
CA ASN A 141 -12.21 -1.36 -8.48
C ASN A 141 -13.45 -2.02 -7.89
N THR A 142 -14.60 -1.72 -8.48
CA THR A 142 -15.89 -2.38 -8.17
C THR A 142 -16.29 -3.43 -9.21
N GLU A 143 -15.81 -3.33 -10.44
CA GLU A 143 -16.13 -4.22 -11.56
C GLU A 143 -15.65 -5.67 -11.34
N ASN A 144 -14.48 -5.86 -10.72
CA ASN A 144 -13.98 -7.19 -10.36
C ASN A 144 -14.62 -7.76 -9.09
N GLY A 145 -15.46 -6.98 -8.40
CA GLY A 145 -16.10 -7.36 -7.14
C GLY A 145 -15.17 -7.44 -5.93
N TRP A 146 -13.90 -6.99 -6.05
CA TRP A 146 -12.93 -7.02 -4.96
C TRP A 146 -13.13 -5.87 -3.99
N ASN A 147 -13.58 -4.71 -4.48
CA ASN A 147 -13.86 -3.51 -3.66
C ASN A 147 -12.64 -3.06 -2.83
N ILE A 148 -11.47 -3.09 -3.46
CA ILE A 148 -10.20 -2.59 -2.91
C ILE A 148 -9.51 -1.68 -3.92
N MET A 149 -8.49 -0.95 -3.48
CA MET A 149 -7.59 -0.24 -4.38
C MET A 149 -6.76 -1.26 -5.16
N MET A 150 -6.80 -1.17 -6.48
CA MET A 150 -6.03 -2.01 -7.39
C MET A 150 -4.88 -1.19 -7.99
N ASN A 151 -3.80 -1.86 -8.39
CA ASN A 151 -2.69 -1.14 -9.02
C ASN A 151 -3.09 -0.48 -10.35
N ASN A 152 -4.01 -1.06 -11.12
CA ASN A 152 -4.52 -0.45 -12.36
C ASN A 152 -6.03 -0.11 -12.25
N THR A 153 -6.52 0.69 -13.18
CA THR A 153 -7.93 1.12 -13.20
C THR A 153 -8.90 0.04 -13.69
N HIS A 154 -8.44 -0.97 -14.45
CA HIS A 154 -9.29 -2.02 -15.04
C HIS A 154 -8.54 -3.35 -15.32
N PRO A 155 -9.18 -4.54 -15.26
CA PRO A 155 -8.54 -5.83 -15.53
C PRO A 155 -7.93 -6.00 -16.93
N SER A 156 -8.46 -5.37 -17.99
CA SER A 156 -7.88 -5.54 -19.35
C SER A 156 -6.48 -4.97 -19.50
N VAL A 157 -6.06 -4.06 -18.62
CA VAL A 157 -4.70 -3.52 -18.60
C VAL A 157 -3.81 -4.21 -17.56
N ALA A 158 -4.34 -5.16 -16.78
CA ALA A 158 -3.60 -5.90 -15.76
C ALA A 158 -2.37 -6.64 -16.30
N LEU A 159 -2.50 -7.23 -17.49
CA LEU A 159 -1.39 -7.96 -18.14
C LEU A 159 -0.29 -7.04 -18.69
N LEU A 160 -0.54 -5.73 -18.71
CA LEU A 160 0.43 -4.73 -19.16
C LEU A 160 1.32 -4.21 -18.03
N GLY A 161 0.99 -4.52 -16.76
CA GLY A 161 1.72 -4.14 -15.54
C GLY A 161 1.74 -5.23 -14.46
N GLY A 162 2.07 -4.84 -13.22
CA GLY A 162 1.97 -5.69 -12.01
C GLY A 162 0.57 -5.64 -11.37
N GLY A 163 0.10 -6.75 -10.79
CA GLY A 163 -1.17 -6.83 -10.05
C GLY A 163 -2.35 -7.49 -10.77
N TYR A 164 -3.55 -7.30 -10.19
CA TYR A 164 -4.86 -7.84 -10.64
C TYR A 164 -4.98 -9.36 -10.57
N GLY A 165 -5.05 -9.90 -9.35
CA GLY A 165 -5.34 -11.33 -9.18
C GLY A 165 -4.24 -12.22 -9.72
N ARG A 166 -2.99 -11.76 -9.55
CA ARG A 166 -1.79 -12.50 -9.94
C ARG A 166 -0.67 -12.34 -8.94
N ASP A 167 -0.49 -11.12 -8.44
CA ASP A 167 0.60 -10.70 -7.58
C ASP A 167 -0.02 -9.93 -6.41
N TRP A 168 -0.09 -10.59 -5.25
CA TRP A 168 -0.77 -10.10 -4.06
C TRP A 168 -0.22 -8.75 -3.57
N TRP A 169 1.07 -8.52 -3.69
CA TRP A 169 1.72 -7.31 -3.23
C TRP A 169 1.15 -6.10 -3.98
N TYR A 170 0.98 -6.21 -5.30
CA TYR A 170 0.32 -5.18 -6.10
C TYR A 170 -1.19 -5.06 -5.85
N ASP A 171 -1.83 -6.08 -5.25
CA ASP A 171 -3.24 -6.02 -4.84
C ASP A 171 -3.42 -5.40 -3.44
N VAL A 172 -2.38 -5.46 -2.58
CA VAL A 172 -2.43 -4.95 -1.18
C VAL A 172 -1.80 -3.58 -1.04
N PHE A 173 -0.61 -3.35 -1.61
CA PHE A 173 0.16 -2.13 -1.40
C PHE A 173 -0.56 -0.83 -1.84
N PRO A 174 -1.38 -0.79 -2.92
CA PRO A 174 -2.20 0.38 -3.23
C PRO A 174 -3.14 0.80 -2.08
N ASN A 175 -3.61 -0.15 -1.27
CA ASN A 175 -4.49 0.14 -0.13
C ASN A 175 -3.71 0.78 1.02
N VAL A 176 -2.48 0.33 1.26
CA VAL A 176 -1.54 0.96 2.22
C VAL A 176 -1.31 2.43 1.83
N LEU A 177 -0.96 2.67 0.56
CA LEU A 177 -0.75 4.03 0.04
C LEU A 177 -2.02 4.88 0.13
N TYR A 178 -3.18 4.31 -0.21
CA TYR A 178 -4.43 5.05 -0.15
C TYR A 178 -4.79 5.50 1.27
N TYR A 179 -4.56 4.66 2.28
CA TYR A 179 -4.75 5.05 3.68
C TYR A 179 -3.82 6.19 4.09
N ALA A 180 -2.54 6.15 3.68
CA ALA A 180 -1.58 7.23 3.93
C ALA A 180 -1.99 8.54 3.21
N VAL A 181 -2.50 8.45 1.98
CA VAL A 181 -3.05 9.60 1.24
C VAL A 181 -4.27 10.18 1.99
N CYS A 182 -5.18 9.34 2.49
CA CYS A 182 -6.36 9.80 3.22
C CYS A 182 -6.01 10.46 4.55
N ASP A 183 -4.94 10.03 5.23
CA ASP A 183 -4.45 10.68 6.46
C ASP A 183 -3.93 12.10 6.18
N LEU A 184 -3.19 12.28 5.08
CA LEU A 184 -2.70 13.59 4.64
C LEU A 184 -3.82 14.51 4.13
N TYR A 185 -4.91 13.95 3.58
CA TYR A 185 -6.04 14.69 3.01
C TYR A 185 -7.39 14.19 3.55
N PRO A 186 -7.72 14.44 4.84
CA PRO A 186 -8.82 13.78 5.54
C PRO A 186 -10.23 14.20 5.08
N ASN A 187 -10.36 15.32 4.39
CA ASN A 187 -11.66 15.89 3.99
C ASN A 187 -12.03 15.62 2.53
N VAL A 188 -11.33 14.69 1.86
CA VAL A 188 -11.64 14.33 0.48
C VAL A 188 -12.98 13.59 0.43
N PRO A 189 -13.96 14.05 -0.38
CA PRO A 189 -15.26 13.39 -0.50
C PRO A 189 -15.12 11.90 -0.82
N ARG A 190 -16.00 11.06 -0.27
CA ARG A 190 -16.02 9.60 -0.44
C ARG A 190 -14.87 8.82 0.24
N ALA A 191 -13.80 9.48 0.68
CA ALA A 191 -12.60 8.80 1.17
C ALA A 191 -12.90 7.84 2.33
N ASP A 192 -13.59 8.33 3.37
CA ASP A 192 -14.00 7.54 4.54
C ASP A 192 -14.84 6.31 4.18
N SER A 193 -15.75 6.45 3.20
CA SER A 193 -16.58 5.34 2.75
C SER A 193 -15.74 4.26 2.08
N LEU A 194 -14.78 4.64 1.23
CA LEU A 194 -13.89 3.68 0.57
C LEU A 194 -12.96 3.01 1.57
N GLN A 195 -12.36 3.77 2.50
CA GLN A 195 -11.53 3.20 3.56
C GLN A 195 -12.32 2.15 4.35
N ARG A 196 -13.56 2.45 4.75
CA ARG A 196 -14.39 1.49 5.50
C ARG A 196 -14.72 0.23 4.70
N ILE A 197 -15.03 0.36 3.40
CA ILE A 197 -15.28 -0.81 2.52
C ILE A 197 -14.02 -1.68 2.43
N ILE A 198 -12.87 -1.07 2.18
CA ILE A 198 -11.57 -1.76 2.13
C ILE A 198 -11.28 -2.48 3.44
N ALA A 199 -11.47 -1.81 4.59
CA ALA A 199 -11.23 -2.40 5.91
C ALA A 199 -12.11 -3.63 6.16
N ASN A 200 -13.40 -3.57 5.78
CA ASN A 200 -14.30 -4.71 5.87
C ASN A 200 -13.84 -5.87 4.98
N GLN A 201 -13.40 -5.58 3.75
CA GLN A 201 -12.91 -6.59 2.82
C GLN A 201 -11.64 -7.28 3.36
N PHE A 202 -10.70 -6.49 3.87
CA PHE A 202 -9.46 -6.98 4.46
C PHE A 202 -9.71 -7.80 5.73
N TYR A 203 -10.62 -7.35 6.59
CA TYR A 203 -10.99 -8.08 7.81
C TYR A 203 -11.66 -9.42 7.49
N GLN A 204 -12.52 -9.45 6.47
CA GLN A 204 -13.12 -10.69 6.00
C GLN A 204 -12.07 -11.63 5.39
N ALA A 205 -11.11 -11.10 4.64
CA ALA A 205 -10.00 -11.87 4.11
C ALA A 205 -9.14 -12.48 5.22
N ASP A 206 -8.70 -11.70 6.21
CA ASP A 206 -7.95 -12.17 7.39
C ASP A 206 -8.71 -13.29 8.13
N SER A 207 -10.04 -13.11 8.32
CA SER A 207 -10.89 -14.13 8.96
C SER A 207 -10.89 -15.48 8.22
N VAL A 208 -10.80 -15.46 6.88
CA VAL A 208 -10.77 -16.67 6.05
C VAL A 208 -9.36 -17.25 5.94
N LEU A 209 -8.35 -16.38 5.87
CA LEU A 209 -6.94 -16.77 5.87
C LEU A 209 -6.57 -17.49 7.17
N ASN A 210 -7.13 -17.04 8.30
CA ASN A 210 -6.97 -17.66 9.61
C ASN A 210 -5.49 -17.99 9.92
N GLY A 211 -4.63 -16.99 9.72
CA GLY A 211 -3.18 -17.10 9.92
C GLY A 211 -2.38 -17.70 8.75
N ASN A 212 -3.02 -18.17 7.67
CA ASN A 212 -2.33 -18.76 6.53
C ASN A 212 -2.25 -17.81 5.32
N TYR A 213 -1.13 -17.10 5.18
CA TYR A 213 -0.84 -16.20 4.04
C TYR A 213 0.00 -16.88 2.93
N ASN A 214 0.09 -18.21 2.88
CA ASN A 214 0.93 -18.94 1.91
C ASN A 214 0.30 -19.04 0.51
N PHE A 215 0.09 -17.90 -0.14
CA PHE A 215 -0.51 -17.81 -1.48
C PHE A 215 0.27 -16.84 -2.37
N SER A 216 0.15 -17.01 -3.69
CA SER A 216 0.67 -16.05 -4.67
C SER A 216 -0.20 -14.79 -4.73
N PHE A 217 -1.51 -14.96 -4.55
CA PHE A 217 -2.48 -13.88 -4.32
C PHE A 217 -3.75 -14.38 -3.65
N PHE A 218 -4.60 -13.45 -3.20
CA PHE A 218 -5.90 -13.75 -2.62
C PHE A 218 -7.01 -13.13 -3.48
N ASP A 219 -7.95 -13.95 -3.96
CA ASP A 219 -9.15 -13.46 -4.63
C ASP A 219 -10.13 -12.94 -3.58
N TYR A 220 -10.24 -11.62 -3.47
CA TYR A 220 -11.12 -10.97 -2.51
C TYR A 220 -12.60 -11.08 -2.87
N HIS A 221 -12.97 -11.38 -4.13
CA HIS A 221 -14.37 -11.64 -4.46
C HIS A 221 -14.79 -13.03 -3.97
N GLN A 222 -13.94 -14.04 -4.20
CA GLN A 222 -14.21 -15.42 -3.81
C GLN A 222 -13.81 -15.74 -2.36
N MET A 223 -13.07 -14.84 -1.70
CA MET A 223 -12.43 -15.07 -0.41
C MET A 223 -11.55 -16.32 -0.43
N LYS A 224 -10.63 -16.38 -1.38
CA LYS A 224 -9.84 -17.60 -1.63
C LYS A 224 -8.40 -17.28 -1.98
N GLY A 225 -7.47 -17.93 -1.28
CA GLY A 225 -6.06 -17.93 -1.63
C GLY A 225 -5.79 -18.76 -2.90
N ILE A 226 -4.94 -18.23 -3.78
CA ILE A 226 -4.58 -18.81 -5.07
C ILE A 226 -3.05 -18.92 -5.16
N VAL A 227 -2.57 -20.07 -5.62
CA VAL A 227 -1.16 -20.29 -5.97
C VAL A 227 -1.05 -20.32 -7.48
N ASN A 228 -0.14 -19.52 -8.02
CA ASN A 228 0.18 -19.47 -9.45
C ASN A 228 1.70 -19.51 -9.65
N ASN A 229 2.20 -19.01 -10.78
CA ASN A 229 3.63 -18.99 -11.11
C ASN A 229 4.44 -17.87 -10.41
N ILE A 230 3.79 -16.95 -9.70
CA ILE A 230 4.42 -15.94 -8.84
C ILE A 230 4.72 -16.59 -7.48
N PRO A 231 5.88 -16.31 -6.85
CA PRO A 231 6.18 -16.80 -5.51
C PRO A 231 5.07 -16.49 -4.51
N LEU A 232 5.05 -17.24 -3.40
CA LEU A 232 4.19 -16.92 -2.26
C LEU A 232 4.60 -15.56 -1.69
N GLN A 233 3.62 -14.77 -1.27
CA GLN A 233 3.83 -13.39 -0.82
C GLN A 233 3.28 -13.20 0.59
N GLN A 234 3.88 -13.90 1.56
CA GLN A 234 3.46 -13.83 2.96
C GLN A 234 3.66 -12.44 3.56
N ASP A 235 4.53 -11.63 2.99
CA ASP A 235 4.82 -10.26 3.41
C ASP A 235 3.61 -9.32 3.34
N VAL A 236 2.60 -9.66 2.53
CA VAL A 236 1.33 -8.92 2.48
C VAL A 236 0.53 -8.98 3.78
N ALA A 237 0.83 -9.92 4.69
CA ALA A 237 0.26 -9.94 6.03
C ALA A 237 0.55 -8.63 6.78
N ALA A 238 1.75 -8.06 6.63
CA ALA A 238 2.07 -6.73 7.17
C ALA A 238 1.26 -5.61 6.52
N GLY A 239 0.96 -5.72 5.21
CA GLY A 239 0.09 -4.79 4.50
C GLY A 239 -1.36 -4.85 4.97
N HIS A 240 -1.87 -6.07 5.24
CA HIS A 240 -3.18 -6.28 5.87
C HIS A 240 -3.24 -5.65 7.25
N ALA A 241 -2.23 -5.91 8.08
CA ALA A 241 -2.12 -5.33 9.40
C ALA A 241 -2.13 -3.80 9.39
N TYR A 242 -1.36 -3.18 8.50
CA TYR A 242 -1.31 -1.73 8.38
C TYR A 242 -2.68 -1.13 8.03
N VAL A 243 -3.37 -1.70 7.03
CA VAL A 243 -4.68 -1.20 6.59
C VAL A 243 -5.71 -1.34 7.71
N LEU A 244 -5.75 -2.49 8.37
CA LEU A 244 -6.69 -2.77 9.46
C LEU A 244 -6.40 -1.91 10.70
N TYR A 245 -5.14 -1.74 11.08
CA TYR A 245 -4.77 -0.87 12.19
C TYR A 245 -5.13 0.60 11.88
N SER A 246 -4.83 1.07 10.68
CA SER A 246 -5.19 2.43 10.25
C SER A 246 -6.71 2.64 10.25
N ALA A 247 -7.48 1.62 9.88
CA ALA A 247 -8.94 1.65 9.96
C ALA A 247 -9.46 1.68 11.41
N TYR A 248 -8.81 0.95 12.31
CA TYR A 248 -9.11 1.02 13.75
C TYR A 248 -8.86 2.43 14.30
N GLU A 249 -7.68 3.01 14.04
CA GLU A 249 -7.35 4.37 14.52
C GLU A 249 -8.36 5.42 14.02
N LYS A 250 -8.84 5.26 12.78
CA LYS A 250 -9.83 6.18 12.19
C LYS A 250 -11.26 5.97 12.68
N PHE A 251 -11.69 4.72 12.85
CA PHE A 251 -13.11 4.37 13.04
C PHE A 251 -13.47 3.82 14.42
N GLY A 252 -12.48 3.45 15.24
CA GLY A 252 -12.66 2.89 16.58
C GLY A 252 -13.33 1.51 16.62
N ASP A 253 -13.41 0.79 15.49
CA ASP A 253 -14.00 -0.55 15.44
C ASP A 253 -12.97 -1.61 15.83
N GLU A 254 -13.12 -2.16 17.03
CA GLU A 254 -12.26 -3.19 17.63
C GLU A 254 -12.04 -4.44 16.75
N ARG A 255 -12.94 -4.71 15.80
CA ARG A 255 -12.74 -5.82 14.85
C ARG A 255 -11.51 -5.60 13.98
N TYR A 256 -11.26 -4.36 13.56
CA TYR A 256 -10.09 -4.05 12.74
C TYR A 256 -8.79 -4.17 13.54
N LEU A 257 -8.78 -3.78 14.83
CA LEU A 257 -7.61 -3.99 15.69
C LEU A 257 -7.28 -5.49 15.84
N LYS A 258 -8.30 -6.32 16.08
CA LYS A 258 -8.13 -7.77 16.17
C LYS A 258 -7.58 -8.37 14.87
N GLY A 259 -8.12 -7.97 13.73
CA GLY A 259 -7.62 -8.42 12.42
C GLY A 259 -6.19 -7.94 12.15
N ALA A 260 -5.84 -6.71 12.57
CA ALA A 260 -4.47 -6.22 12.44
C ALA A 260 -3.47 -7.04 13.26
N MET A 261 -3.83 -7.39 14.50
CA MET A 261 -3.02 -8.26 15.36
C MET A 261 -2.91 -9.68 14.78
N SER A 262 -4.01 -10.24 14.26
CA SER A 262 -4.03 -11.54 13.58
C SER A 262 -3.07 -11.57 12.39
N ALA A 263 -3.16 -10.58 11.51
CA ALA A 263 -2.28 -10.47 10.36
C ALA A 263 -0.80 -10.28 10.74
N MET A 264 -0.50 -9.50 11.79
CA MET A 264 0.89 -9.38 12.30
C MET A 264 1.42 -10.70 12.87
N GLN A 265 0.60 -11.44 13.63
CA GLN A 265 1.01 -12.75 14.16
C GLN A 265 1.27 -13.78 13.05
N ALA A 266 0.62 -13.64 11.90
CA ALA A 266 0.87 -14.48 10.74
C ALA A 266 2.14 -14.10 9.95
N TYR A 267 2.65 -12.88 10.17
CA TYR A 267 3.89 -12.39 9.55
C TYR A 267 5.14 -12.83 10.32
N ASP A 268 5.04 -12.92 11.65
CA ASP A 268 6.11 -13.34 12.57
C ASP A 268 6.48 -14.84 12.42
#